data_AF-A0AAU6JKJ0-F1
#
_entry.id   AF-A0AAU6JKJ0-F1
#
_cell.length_a   1.000
_cell.length_b   1.000
_cell.length_c   1.000
_cell.angle_alpha   90.00
_cell.angle_beta   90.00
_cell.angle_gamma   90.00
#
_symmetry.space_group_name_H-M   'P 1'
#
loop_
_entity.id
_entity.type
_entity.pdbx_description
1 polymer ?
#
loop_
_entity_poly.entity_id
_entity_poly.type
_entity_poly.pdbx_seq_one_letter_code
_entity_poly.pdbx_strand_id
1 'polypeptide(L)'
;MSVEHRDDQFEDRLGAALRNAGGAFDADRAALVAGGESRGRRLRMRRRTAVVSGAAAIALVGVGGALVAPWGGDGSGQRAVGAGGTTVGPGDATGTATPSPVSGAQLLSTLKELLPKGTLSKESARGTDAKQGPYVYAVFDDGKGAAALSVSLGRVEPGSVQAREATECPDTAFTPYDDCARSTLSGGTALRILKGYEYPDRRVDTKLWTADLVTPGGERVSVSEWNAAAEKGSPITRPEPPLSKSQLKTFVTDPAWLRAANAIPVVTATGTPSVPSASSSPTQGAGSGTVLSTLTGLLPKGLSVVGKSSGEDSEYAYVVVDDGKGRSFVQINVQPNMSDVEDQLFGEGSGAVTRPDGIKVVVRQGVGDDQGLGLVMRTADTLWPDGLRVVVSAFNSASQITGPTRDKPALTLDQLKTIATDSKWQGLLPPPN
;
A
#
# COMPACT_ATOMS: atom_id res chain seq x y z
N MET A 1 52.09 -33.95 15.95
CA MET A 1 51.96 -32.50 15.72
C MET A 1 51.52 -32.28 14.28
N SER A 2 50.74 -31.21 14.04
CA SER A 2 50.38 -30.64 12.73
C SER A 2 49.05 -31.04 12.09
N VAL A 3 47.93 -30.80 12.78
CA VAL A 3 46.60 -30.72 12.14
C VAL A 3 45.98 -29.32 12.29
N GLU A 4 46.21 -28.61 13.39
CA GLU A 4 45.63 -27.26 13.61
C GLU A 4 46.21 -26.13 12.74
N HIS A 5 47.39 -26.29 12.13
CA HIS A 5 48.04 -25.20 11.38
C HIS A 5 47.58 -25.07 9.90
N ARG A 6 46.68 -25.94 9.42
CA ARG A 6 46.21 -25.94 8.02
C ARG A 6 44.88 -25.24 7.81
N ASP A 7 44.01 -25.22 8.82
CA ASP A 7 42.67 -24.62 8.72
C ASP A 7 42.72 -23.08 8.76
N ASP A 8 43.53 -22.50 9.65
CA ASP A 8 43.69 -21.03 9.75
C ASP A 8 44.19 -20.40 8.43
N GLN A 9 45.08 -21.10 7.72
CA GLN A 9 45.67 -20.60 6.48
C GLN A 9 44.70 -20.66 5.29
N PHE A 10 43.70 -21.54 5.34
CA PHE A 10 42.61 -21.59 4.35
C PHE A 10 41.60 -20.47 4.60
N GLU A 11 41.16 -20.30 5.85
CA GLU A 11 40.20 -19.26 6.23
C GLU A 11 40.73 -17.84 5.98
N ASP A 12 42.01 -17.58 6.28
CA ASP A 12 42.63 -16.28 6.02
C ASP A 12 42.75 -15.99 4.52
N ARG A 13 43.08 -17.00 3.71
CA ARG A 13 43.17 -16.87 2.25
C ARG A 13 41.79 -16.69 1.63
N LEU A 14 40.78 -17.40 2.14
CA LEU A 14 39.39 -17.24 1.71
C LEU A 14 38.88 -15.84 2.07
N GLY A 15 39.13 -15.37 3.29
CA GLY A 15 38.76 -14.02 3.72
C GLY A 15 39.48 -12.91 2.95
N ALA A 16 40.74 -13.12 2.54
CA ALA A 16 41.46 -12.20 1.68
C ALA A 16 40.94 -12.22 0.23
N ALA A 17 40.63 -13.41 -0.31
CA ALA A 17 40.06 -13.57 -1.65
C ALA A 17 38.68 -12.93 -1.76
N LEU A 18 37.82 -13.09 -0.74
CA LEU A 18 36.49 -12.46 -0.68
C LEU A 18 36.58 -10.93 -0.59
N ARG A 19 37.52 -10.40 0.22
CA ARG A 19 37.75 -8.95 0.32
C ARG A 19 38.32 -8.35 -0.97
N ASN A 20 39.22 -9.07 -1.66
CA ASN A 20 39.76 -8.63 -2.95
C ASN A 20 38.68 -8.68 -4.05
N ALA A 21 37.90 -9.76 -4.09
CA ALA A 21 36.77 -9.88 -5.02
C ALA A 21 35.71 -8.80 -4.79
N GLY A 22 35.43 -8.44 -3.52
CA GLY A 22 34.52 -7.33 -3.19
C GLY A 22 35.09 -5.95 -3.47
N GLY A 23 36.40 -5.75 -3.26
CA GLY A 23 37.07 -4.46 -3.47
C GLY A 23 37.37 -4.13 -4.92
N ALA A 24 37.53 -5.15 -5.78
CA ALA A 24 37.73 -4.99 -7.22
C ALA A 24 36.42 -4.97 -8.03
N PHE A 25 35.26 -5.12 -7.37
CA PHE A 25 33.96 -5.10 -8.01
C PHE A 25 33.51 -3.65 -8.25
N ASP A 26 33.90 -3.09 -9.40
CA ASP A 26 33.30 -1.87 -9.92
C ASP A 26 32.16 -2.24 -10.88
N ALA A 27 30.94 -2.26 -10.36
CA ALA A 27 29.79 -2.49 -11.20
C ALA A 27 29.43 -1.20 -11.94
N ASP A 28 29.26 -1.30 -13.26
CA ASP A 28 28.66 -0.24 -14.06
C ASP A 28 27.27 0.07 -13.49
N ARG A 29 27.21 1.12 -12.68
CA ARG A 29 26.01 1.51 -11.95
C ARG A 29 24.90 1.92 -12.91
N ALA A 30 25.23 2.47 -14.07
CA ALA A 30 24.26 2.80 -15.11
C ALA A 30 23.67 1.53 -15.73
N ALA A 31 24.51 0.53 -16.03
CA ALA A 31 24.04 -0.77 -16.51
C ALA A 31 23.24 -1.54 -15.44
N LEU A 32 23.59 -1.42 -14.15
CA LEU A 32 22.82 -2.00 -13.05
C LEU A 32 21.49 -1.28 -12.82
N VAL A 33 21.43 0.03 -12.99
CA VAL A 33 20.18 0.81 -12.90
C VAL A 33 19.28 0.48 -14.09
N ALA A 34 19.79 0.49 -15.32
CA ALA A 34 19.02 0.09 -16.51
C ALA A 34 18.60 -1.39 -16.47
N GLY A 35 19.49 -2.27 -15.97
CA GLY A 35 19.22 -3.68 -15.72
C GLY A 35 18.20 -3.90 -14.59
N GLY A 36 18.25 -3.06 -13.55
CA GLY A 36 17.31 -3.05 -12.43
C GLY A 36 15.94 -2.50 -12.82
N GLU A 37 15.90 -1.48 -13.68
CA GLU A 37 14.70 -0.90 -14.26
C GLU A 37 14.01 -1.88 -15.22
N SER A 38 14.77 -2.50 -16.14
CA SER A 38 14.24 -3.54 -17.03
C SER A 38 13.78 -4.78 -16.26
N ARG A 39 14.54 -5.23 -15.25
CA ARG A 39 14.13 -6.33 -14.36
C ARG A 39 12.93 -5.95 -13.49
N GLY A 40 12.85 -4.71 -13.03
CA GLY A 40 11.75 -4.14 -12.27
C GLY A 40 10.48 -4.05 -13.11
N ARG A 41 10.59 -3.58 -14.37
CA ARG A 41 9.53 -3.65 -15.39
C ARG A 41 9.10 -5.08 -15.61
N ARG A 42 10.03 -6.03 -15.78
CA ARG A 42 9.73 -7.46 -15.96
C ARG A 42 9.08 -8.11 -14.74
N LEU A 43 9.44 -7.71 -13.52
CA LEU A 43 8.82 -8.16 -12.26
C LEU A 43 7.42 -7.55 -12.06
N ARG A 44 7.24 -6.26 -12.38
CA ARG A 44 5.92 -5.61 -12.45
C ARG A 44 5.05 -6.28 -13.51
N MET A 45 5.62 -6.63 -14.67
CA MET A 45 4.96 -7.42 -15.70
C MET A 45 4.55 -8.77 -15.14
N ARG A 46 5.42 -9.57 -14.51
CA ARG A 46 5.02 -10.85 -13.89
C ARG A 46 3.90 -10.71 -12.85
N ARG A 47 3.91 -9.63 -12.07
CA ARG A 47 2.83 -9.30 -11.12
C ARG A 47 1.54 -8.83 -11.81
N ARG A 48 1.62 -8.19 -12.98
CA ARG A 48 0.49 -7.67 -13.77
C ARG A 48 0.01 -8.63 -14.87
N THR A 49 0.81 -9.60 -15.28
CA THR A 49 0.48 -10.69 -16.22
C THR A 49 -0.10 -11.89 -15.49
N ALA A 50 0.10 -12.01 -14.17
CA ALA A 50 -0.70 -12.90 -13.33
C ALA A 50 -2.20 -12.58 -13.42
N VAL A 51 -2.57 -11.37 -13.86
CA VAL A 51 -3.95 -10.92 -14.11
C VAL A 51 -4.41 -11.18 -15.57
N VAL A 52 -3.57 -11.76 -16.45
CA VAL A 52 -3.88 -11.90 -17.88
C VAL A 52 -3.64 -13.32 -18.45
N SER A 53 -3.03 -14.26 -17.72
CA SER A 53 -2.87 -15.65 -18.19
C SER A 53 -3.71 -16.64 -17.37
N GLY A 54 -4.92 -16.93 -17.84
CA GLY A 54 -5.71 -18.06 -17.36
C GLY A 54 -5.12 -19.41 -17.79
N ALA A 55 -4.96 -20.30 -16.81
CA ALA A 55 -4.79 -21.76 -16.84
C ALA A 55 -3.52 -22.39 -17.47
N ALA A 56 -2.61 -22.83 -16.60
CA ALA A 56 -2.00 -24.16 -16.67
C ALA A 56 -1.79 -24.70 -15.25
N ALA A 57 -2.57 -25.72 -14.87
CA ALA A 57 -2.51 -26.38 -13.58
C ALA A 57 -1.29 -27.32 -13.50
N ILE A 58 -0.47 -27.18 -12.45
CA ILE A 58 0.30 -28.28 -11.86
C ILE A 58 0.13 -28.19 -10.34
N ALA A 59 -0.67 -29.10 -9.80
CA ALA A 59 -0.61 -29.50 -8.41
C ALA A 59 0.68 -30.30 -8.17
N LEU A 60 1.34 -30.14 -7.01
CA LEU A 60 1.99 -31.21 -6.24
C LEU A 60 2.74 -30.65 -4.99
N VAL A 61 2.31 -31.14 -3.81
CA VAL A 61 3.05 -31.32 -2.51
C VAL A 61 3.46 -30.03 -1.75
N GLY A 62 3.11 -29.78 -0.48
CA GLY A 62 2.55 -30.61 0.59
C GLY A 62 3.60 -31.09 1.60
N VAL A 63 4.20 -30.22 2.43
CA VAL A 63 4.86 -30.48 3.74
C VAL A 63 4.96 -29.09 4.43
N GLY A 64 4.46 -28.78 5.64
CA GLY A 64 4.47 -29.50 6.91
C GLY A 64 5.58 -28.93 7.80
N GLY A 65 5.28 -28.33 8.96
CA GLY A 65 6.32 -28.05 9.95
C GLY A 65 6.10 -26.83 10.86
N ALA A 66 5.24 -26.99 11.86
CA ALA A 66 5.30 -26.20 13.07
C ALA A 66 6.59 -26.51 13.84
N LEU A 67 7.22 -25.49 14.45
CA LEU A 67 8.08 -25.70 15.61
C LEU A 67 7.73 -24.70 16.71
N VAL A 68 7.25 -25.31 17.79
CA VAL A 68 6.96 -24.74 19.10
C VAL A 68 8.16 -25.01 20.01
N ALA A 69 8.48 -24.00 20.82
CA ALA A 69 9.11 -24.05 22.16
C ALA A 69 10.61 -24.37 22.27
N PRO A 70 11.20 -24.23 23.49
CA PRO A 70 11.00 -23.20 24.54
C PRO A 70 12.36 -22.55 24.89
N TRP A 71 12.41 -21.67 25.91
CA TRP A 71 13.32 -21.81 27.07
C TRP A 71 13.04 -20.69 28.08
N GLY A 72 12.54 -21.10 29.25
CA GLY A 72 12.65 -20.34 30.48
C GLY A 72 14.08 -20.44 31.04
N GLY A 73 14.45 -19.50 31.89
CA GLY A 73 15.78 -19.37 32.44
C GLY A 73 15.86 -18.18 33.40
N ASP A 74 15.30 -18.40 34.57
CA ASP A 74 15.34 -17.60 35.78
C ASP A 74 16.80 -17.34 36.21
N GLY A 75 17.12 -16.08 36.49
CA GLY A 75 18.43 -15.64 36.90
C GLY A 75 18.36 -14.36 37.73
N SER A 76 18.11 -14.52 39.02
CA SER A 76 18.32 -13.52 40.06
C SER A 76 19.76 -13.00 40.07
N GLY A 77 19.96 -11.68 40.17
CA GLY A 77 21.32 -11.15 40.33
C GLY A 77 21.45 -9.62 40.36
N GLN A 78 21.20 -9.05 41.54
CA GLN A 78 21.93 -7.93 42.15
C GLN A 78 21.99 -6.54 41.48
N ARG A 79 21.31 -5.61 42.18
CA ARG A 79 21.70 -4.22 42.52
C ARG A 79 23.12 -3.78 42.11
N ALA A 80 23.18 -2.63 41.45
CA ALA A 80 24.24 -1.65 41.64
C ALA A 80 23.63 -0.35 42.16
N VAL A 81 24.02 0.00 43.38
CA VAL A 81 23.80 1.28 44.06
C VAL A 81 24.86 2.26 43.54
N GLY A 82 24.44 3.48 43.24
CA GLY A 82 25.33 4.57 42.85
C GLY A 82 24.64 5.90 43.07
N ALA A 83 24.47 6.28 44.34
CA ALA A 83 24.18 7.65 44.72
C ALA A 83 25.48 8.47 44.60
N GLY A 84 25.41 9.64 43.96
CA GLY A 84 26.54 10.56 43.94
C GLY A 84 26.26 11.85 43.18
N GLY A 85 26.05 12.93 43.94
CA GLY A 85 26.60 14.23 43.60
C GLY A 85 25.72 15.16 42.76
N THR A 86 24.95 15.98 43.45
CA THR A 86 24.40 17.24 42.97
C THR A 86 25.52 18.21 42.62
N THR A 87 25.61 18.64 41.36
CA THR A 87 26.25 19.90 40.97
C THR A 87 25.31 20.66 40.05
N VAL A 88 24.72 21.73 40.59
CA VAL A 88 23.95 22.72 39.81
C VAL A 88 24.98 23.67 39.18
N GLY A 89 25.10 23.62 37.86
CA GLY A 89 25.78 24.64 37.06
C GLY A 89 24.74 25.53 36.37
N PRO A 90 24.88 26.86 36.37
CA PRO A 90 24.02 27.75 35.60
C PRO A 90 24.56 27.88 34.17
N GLY A 91 23.73 27.60 33.17
CA GLY A 91 24.06 27.89 31.76
C GLY A 91 23.36 26.95 30.78
N ASP A 92 22.59 27.56 29.87
CA ASP A 92 22.06 27.02 28.62
C ASP A 92 20.73 26.23 28.65
N ALA A 93 19.68 27.00 28.92
CA ALA A 93 18.37 26.77 28.35
C ALA A 93 18.41 26.97 26.82
N THR A 94 18.42 25.87 26.05
CA THR A 94 17.70 25.66 24.76
C THR A 94 17.86 24.23 24.23
N GLY A 95 17.86 23.22 25.12
CA GLY A 95 17.61 21.84 24.71
C GLY A 95 16.12 21.56 24.89
N THR A 96 15.36 21.44 23.80
CA THR A 96 14.00 20.88 23.88
C THR A 96 14.12 19.47 24.44
N ALA A 97 13.89 19.30 25.74
CA ALA A 97 13.97 17.99 26.38
C ALA A 97 13.02 17.04 25.65
N THR A 98 13.56 15.98 25.05
CA THR A 98 12.74 14.92 24.45
C THR A 98 11.79 14.43 25.54
N PRO A 99 10.47 14.41 25.30
CA PRO A 99 9.51 13.96 26.32
C PRO A 99 9.88 12.56 26.80
N SER A 100 9.77 12.30 28.10
CA SER A 100 10.04 10.98 28.65
C SER A 100 9.16 9.93 27.97
N PRO A 101 9.70 8.73 27.68
CA PRO A 101 8.91 7.67 27.06
C PRO A 101 7.67 7.32 27.89
N VAL A 102 6.57 7.03 27.21
CA VAL A 102 5.32 6.58 27.82
C VAL A 102 5.30 5.06 27.83
N SER A 103 5.10 4.46 29.00
CA SER A 103 5.07 3.01 29.18
C SER A 103 3.81 2.36 28.59
N GLY A 104 3.89 1.07 28.26
CA GLY A 104 2.70 0.32 27.80
C GLY A 104 1.56 0.31 28.81
N ALA A 105 1.85 0.27 30.11
CA ALA A 105 0.84 0.32 31.16
C ALA A 105 0.09 1.67 31.18
N GLN A 106 0.79 2.79 30.95
CA GLN A 106 0.16 4.11 30.82
C GLN A 106 -0.73 4.17 29.57
N LEU A 107 -0.28 3.66 28.43
CA LEU A 107 -1.11 3.62 27.22
C LEU A 107 -2.36 2.75 27.38
N LEU A 108 -2.25 1.64 28.10
CA LEU A 108 -3.39 0.77 28.42
C LEU A 108 -4.37 1.44 29.40
N SER A 109 -3.88 2.27 30.34
CA SER A 109 -4.73 3.11 31.19
C SER A 109 -5.51 4.12 30.36
N THR A 110 -4.82 4.81 29.43
CA THR A 110 -5.45 5.75 28.50
C THR A 110 -6.56 5.07 27.71
N LEU A 111 -6.34 3.85 27.18
CA LEU A 111 -7.38 3.08 26.50
C LEU A 111 -8.60 2.85 27.42
N LYS A 112 -8.38 2.41 28.67
CA LYS A 112 -9.45 2.14 29.64
C LYS A 112 -10.28 3.38 29.97
N GLU A 113 -9.63 4.54 30.10
CA GLU A 113 -10.29 5.80 30.44
C GLU A 113 -11.12 6.37 29.28
N LEU A 114 -10.68 6.14 28.04
CA LEU A 114 -11.35 6.68 26.84
C LEU A 114 -12.45 5.78 26.28
N LEU A 115 -12.49 4.51 26.65
CA LEU A 115 -13.53 3.60 26.21
C LEU A 115 -14.85 3.83 26.97
N PRO A 116 -16.00 3.62 26.30
CA PRO A 116 -17.29 3.64 26.98
C PRO A 116 -17.37 2.47 27.99
N LYS A 117 -18.42 2.48 28.81
CA LYS A 117 -18.67 1.42 29.80
C LYS A 117 -18.67 0.04 29.14
N GLY A 118 -17.82 -0.85 29.64
CA GLY A 118 -17.71 -2.24 29.20
C GLY A 118 -16.57 -2.96 29.94
N THR A 119 -16.28 -4.18 29.51
CA THR A 119 -15.21 -5.01 30.07
C THR A 119 -14.09 -5.20 29.06
N LEU A 120 -12.84 -5.14 29.52
CA LEU A 120 -11.66 -5.47 28.72
C LEU A 120 -11.12 -6.85 29.09
N SER A 121 -10.60 -7.54 28.09
CA SER A 121 -9.89 -8.80 28.23
C SER A 121 -8.76 -8.89 27.19
N LYS A 122 -7.87 -9.88 27.32
CA LYS A 122 -6.72 -10.11 26.41
C LYS A 122 -5.89 -8.83 26.17
N GLU A 123 -5.65 -8.07 27.23
CA GLU A 123 -4.95 -6.79 27.17
C GLU A 123 -3.46 -7.00 26.86
N SER A 124 -2.92 -6.17 25.96
CA SER A 124 -1.49 -6.14 25.64
C SER A 124 -1.08 -4.73 25.26
N ALA A 125 0.08 -4.27 25.72
CA ALA A 125 0.55 -2.93 25.41
C ALA A 125 2.07 -2.84 25.34
N ARG A 126 2.56 -1.94 24.49
CA ARG A 126 3.97 -1.60 24.28
C ARG A 126 4.13 -0.08 24.36
N GLY A 127 5.14 0.38 25.11
CA GLY A 127 5.44 1.79 25.29
C GLY A 127 6.09 2.44 24.06
N THR A 128 6.33 3.75 24.13
CA THR A 128 6.90 4.55 23.04
C THR A 128 8.40 4.30 22.83
N ASP A 129 9.06 3.64 23.77
CA ASP A 129 10.45 3.17 23.72
C ASP A 129 10.62 1.79 23.09
N ALA A 130 9.51 1.07 22.82
CA ALA A 130 9.56 -0.26 22.23
C ALA A 130 10.06 -0.19 20.77
N LYS A 131 11.01 -1.05 20.41
CA LYS A 131 11.60 -1.13 19.05
C LYS A 131 10.56 -1.33 17.95
N GLN A 132 9.49 -2.07 18.24
CA GLN A 132 8.40 -2.36 17.32
C GLN A 132 7.31 -1.26 17.31
N GLY A 133 7.56 -0.13 17.99
CA GLY A 133 6.63 0.99 18.16
C GLY A 133 5.62 0.80 19.30
N PRO A 134 4.98 1.89 19.75
CA PRO A 134 3.91 1.83 20.74
C PRO A 134 2.64 1.21 20.15
N TYR A 135 1.99 0.39 20.96
CA TYR A 135 0.82 -0.38 20.56
C TYR A 135 -0.03 -0.69 21.78
N VAL A 136 -1.34 -0.68 21.63
CA VAL A 136 -2.28 -1.17 22.64
C VAL A 136 -3.27 -2.09 21.94
N TYR A 137 -3.58 -3.22 22.57
CA TYR A 137 -4.61 -4.15 22.13
C TYR A 137 -5.44 -4.59 23.32
N ALA A 138 -6.74 -4.72 23.09
CA ALA A 138 -7.64 -5.37 24.01
C ALA A 138 -8.87 -5.92 23.27
N VAL A 139 -9.56 -6.85 23.90
CA VAL A 139 -10.91 -7.26 23.51
C VAL A 139 -11.90 -6.58 24.42
N PHE A 140 -12.74 -5.73 23.85
CA PHE A 140 -13.75 -4.93 24.53
C PHE A 140 -15.15 -5.53 24.34
N ASP A 141 -15.90 -5.64 25.42
CA ASP A 141 -17.30 -6.05 25.40
C ASP A 141 -18.16 -5.05 26.19
N ASP A 142 -19.05 -4.36 25.48
CA ASP A 142 -20.05 -3.43 26.01
C ASP A 142 -21.39 -4.12 26.35
N GLY A 143 -21.40 -5.45 26.38
CA GLY A 143 -22.60 -6.28 26.56
C GLY A 143 -23.31 -6.62 25.24
N LYS A 144 -22.76 -6.21 24.09
CA LYS A 144 -23.31 -6.50 22.75
C LYS A 144 -22.45 -7.48 21.95
N GLY A 145 -21.39 -8.01 22.56
CA GLY A 145 -20.47 -8.95 21.94
C GLY A 145 -19.04 -8.41 21.89
N ALA A 146 -18.10 -9.33 22.09
CA ALA A 146 -16.67 -9.05 22.18
C ALA A 146 -16.06 -8.54 20.86
N ALA A 147 -15.33 -7.43 20.91
CA ALA A 147 -14.71 -6.77 19.79
C ALA A 147 -13.23 -6.53 20.05
N ALA A 148 -12.36 -6.87 19.10
CA ALA A 148 -10.96 -6.49 19.17
C ALA A 148 -10.81 -4.98 18.91
N LEU A 149 -9.91 -4.35 19.66
CA LEU A 149 -9.47 -2.97 19.50
C LEU A 149 -7.94 -2.97 19.45
N SER A 150 -7.37 -2.22 18.52
CA SER A 150 -5.95 -1.92 18.53
C SER A 150 -5.67 -0.45 18.28
N VAL A 151 -4.66 0.09 18.96
CA VAL A 151 -4.21 1.47 18.84
C VAL A 151 -2.72 1.44 18.54
N SER A 152 -2.29 2.19 17.55
CA SER A 152 -0.87 2.43 17.24
C SER A 152 -0.60 3.92 17.20
N LEU A 153 0.58 4.31 17.68
CA LEU A 153 1.04 5.69 17.68
C LEU A 153 2.34 5.77 16.88
N GLY A 154 2.60 6.91 16.26
CA GLY A 154 3.80 7.11 15.47
C GLY A 154 4.12 8.57 15.18
N ARG A 155 5.23 8.76 14.48
CA ARG A 155 5.60 10.02 13.84
C ARG A 155 5.71 9.81 12.34
N VAL A 156 5.24 10.79 11.58
CA VAL A 156 5.45 10.91 10.13
C VAL A 156 6.10 12.26 9.86
N GLU A 157 6.89 12.36 8.79
CA GLU A 157 7.47 13.64 8.39
C GLU A 157 6.36 14.64 8.02
N PRO A 158 6.31 15.84 8.63
CA PRO A 158 5.33 16.87 8.31
C PRO A 158 5.29 17.19 6.81
N GLY A 159 4.07 17.22 6.24
CA GLY A 159 3.87 17.56 4.82
C GLY A 159 4.28 16.49 3.80
N SER A 160 4.88 15.37 4.25
CA SER A 160 5.27 14.25 3.40
C SER A 160 4.10 13.55 2.71
N VAL A 161 4.40 12.79 1.66
CA VAL A 161 3.43 11.91 0.98
C VAL A 161 2.82 10.92 1.97
N GLN A 162 3.65 10.31 2.83
CA GLN A 162 3.19 9.37 3.86
C GLN A 162 2.16 10.00 4.82
N ALA A 163 2.36 11.26 5.23
CA ALA A 163 1.42 11.97 6.08
C ALA A 163 0.06 12.21 5.40
N ARG A 164 0.07 12.49 4.08
CA ARG A 164 -1.14 12.67 3.29
C ARG A 164 -1.88 11.35 3.12
N GLU A 165 -1.19 10.33 2.61
CA GLU A 165 -1.74 8.98 2.34
C GLU A 165 -2.32 8.32 3.60
N ALA A 166 -1.70 8.54 4.77
CA ALA A 166 -2.19 8.02 6.05
C ALA A 166 -3.63 8.46 6.38
N THR A 167 -4.10 9.57 5.81
CA THR A 167 -5.44 10.13 6.04
C THR A 167 -6.29 10.20 4.77
N GLU A 168 -5.84 9.62 3.66
CA GLU A 168 -6.63 9.53 2.44
C GLU A 168 -7.57 8.34 2.48
N CYS A 169 -8.80 8.55 1.99
CA CYS A 169 -9.71 7.43 1.79
C CYS A 169 -9.13 6.52 0.71
N PRO A 170 -9.09 5.19 0.95
CA PRO A 170 -8.61 4.30 -0.07
C PRO A 170 -9.50 4.38 -1.31
N ASP A 171 -8.97 3.93 -2.42
CA ASP A 171 -9.72 3.90 -3.66
C ASP A 171 -10.73 2.74 -3.64
N THR A 172 -12.02 3.05 -3.80
CA THR A 172 -13.11 2.05 -3.81
C THR A 172 -12.96 0.99 -4.90
N ALA A 173 -12.22 1.26 -5.97
CA ALA A 173 -11.94 0.28 -7.00
C ALA A 173 -10.98 -0.83 -6.53
N PHE A 174 -10.20 -0.59 -5.49
CA PHE A 174 -9.24 -1.56 -4.94
C PHE A 174 -9.53 -1.95 -3.49
N THR A 175 -10.34 -1.16 -2.79
CA THR A 175 -10.73 -1.42 -1.42
C THR A 175 -12.17 -0.97 -1.23
N PRO A 176 -13.16 -1.86 -1.42
CA PRO A 176 -14.55 -1.58 -1.12
C PRO A 176 -14.71 -1.26 0.37
N TYR A 177 -15.53 -0.25 0.67
CA TYR A 177 -15.87 0.14 2.04
C TYR A 177 -17.31 0.66 2.09
N ASP A 178 -17.88 0.65 3.30
CA ASP A 178 -19.23 1.12 3.57
C ASP A 178 -19.29 2.66 3.63
N ASP A 179 -18.31 3.29 4.28
CA ASP A 179 -18.19 4.74 4.41
C ASP A 179 -16.73 5.15 4.60
N CYS A 180 -16.32 6.28 4.03
CA CYS A 180 -15.05 6.89 4.36
C CYS A 180 -15.19 8.41 4.37
N ALA A 181 -14.76 9.04 5.46
CA ALA A 181 -14.73 10.48 5.57
C ALA A 181 -13.33 10.97 5.94
N ARG A 182 -12.82 11.90 5.14
CA ARG A 182 -11.64 12.70 5.44
C ARG A 182 -12.09 14.10 5.87
N SER A 183 -11.49 14.61 6.93
CA SER A 183 -11.76 15.96 7.43
C SER A 183 -10.48 16.62 7.93
N THR A 184 -10.44 17.95 7.84
CA THR A 184 -9.42 18.77 8.48
C THR A 184 -10.05 19.39 9.73
N LEU A 185 -9.47 19.09 10.89
CA LEU A 185 -9.88 19.63 12.18
C LEU A 185 -9.20 20.97 12.45
N SER A 186 -9.59 21.63 13.53
CA SER A 186 -8.95 22.86 14.01
C SER A 186 -7.43 22.67 14.14
N GLY A 187 -6.66 23.66 13.71
CA GLY A 187 -5.20 23.59 13.75
C GLY A 187 -4.57 22.77 12.62
N GLY A 188 -5.32 22.35 11.61
CA GLY A 188 -4.77 21.68 10.41
C GLY A 188 -4.59 20.17 10.54
N THR A 189 -5.02 19.57 11.64
CA THR A 189 -4.99 18.12 11.86
C THR A 189 -5.89 17.40 10.86
N ALA A 190 -5.35 16.44 10.11
CA ALA A 190 -6.11 15.60 9.20
C ALA A 190 -6.63 14.37 9.95
N LEU A 191 -7.91 14.04 9.71
CA LEU A 191 -8.58 12.87 10.26
C LEU A 191 -9.27 12.09 9.14
N ARG A 192 -9.00 10.79 9.07
CA ARG A 192 -9.76 9.82 8.28
C ARG A 192 -10.52 8.90 9.21
N ILE A 193 -11.78 8.64 8.91
CA ILE A 193 -12.52 7.51 9.48
C ILE A 193 -13.03 6.65 8.33
N LEU A 194 -12.61 5.38 8.31
CA LEU A 194 -12.97 4.38 7.31
C LEU A 194 -13.80 3.29 7.97
N LYS A 195 -14.96 2.99 7.41
CA LYS A 195 -15.81 1.87 7.78
C LYS A 195 -15.79 0.85 6.66
N GLY A 196 -15.10 -0.27 6.86
CA GLY A 196 -15.00 -1.29 5.83
C GLY A 196 -14.91 -2.69 6.42
N TYR A 197 -14.13 -3.53 5.74
CA TYR A 197 -14.00 -4.95 6.02
C TYR A 197 -12.52 -5.30 6.17
N GLU A 198 -12.25 -6.32 6.97
CA GLU A 198 -10.91 -6.90 7.12
C GLU A 198 -10.38 -7.39 5.76
N TYR A 199 -11.26 -7.94 4.93
CA TYR A 199 -10.93 -8.48 3.62
C TYR A 199 -11.61 -7.68 2.51
N PRO A 200 -10.84 -7.04 1.60
CA PRO A 200 -11.39 -6.28 0.49
C PRO A 200 -12.29 -7.10 -0.46
N ASP A 201 -12.00 -8.40 -0.60
CA ASP A 201 -12.78 -9.36 -1.39
C ASP A 201 -14.09 -9.80 -0.71
N ARG A 202 -14.33 -9.35 0.53
CA ARG A 202 -15.49 -9.71 1.36
C ARG A 202 -15.76 -11.20 1.48
N ARG A 203 -14.73 -12.06 1.41
CA ARG A 203 -14.89 -13.51 1.61
C ARG A 203 -15.41 -13.89 3.00
N VAL A 204 -15.28 -12.98 3.96
CA VAL A 204 -15.92 -13.03 5.29
C VAL A 204 -16.40 -11.62 5.64
N ASP A 205 -17.59 -11.49 6.23
CA ASP A 205 -18.19 -10.21 6.65
C ASP A 205 -17.59 -9.63 7.95
N THR A 206 -16.33 -9.96 8.27
CA THR A 206 -15.62 -9.36 9.38
C THR A 206 -15.39 -7.88 9.07
N LYS A 207 -16.10 -7.00 9.78
CA LYS A 207 -15.96 -5.56 9.65
C LYS A 207 -14.69 -5.10 10.37
N LEU A 208 -14.01 -4.14 9.74
CA LEU A 208 -12.87 -3.42 10.28
C LEU A 208 -13.14 -1.93 10.09
N TRP A 209 -13.30 -1.20 11.19
CA TRP A 209 -13.38 0.25 11.16
C TRP A 209 -12.06 0.83 11.67
N THR A 210 -11.58 1.88 11.00
CA THR A 210 -10.34 2.56 11.39
C THR A 210 -10.54 4.05 11.50
N ALA A 211 -9.80 4.67 12.41
CA ALA A 211 -9.65 6.12 12.45
C ALA A 211 -8.18 6.49 12.53
N ASP A 212 -7.72 7.30 11.58
CA ASP A 212 -6.33 7.73 11.44
C ASP A 212 -6.27 9.25 11.54
N LEU A 213 -5.48 9.73 12.48
CA LEU A 213 -5.24 11.14 12.73
C LEU A 213 -3.77 11.46 12.49
N VAL A 214 -3.52 12.54 11.75
CA VAL A 214 -2.19 13.11 11.54
C VAL A 214 -2.24 14.61 11.79
N THR A 215 -1.46 15.08 12.77
CA THR A 215 -1.30 16.51 13.05
C THR A 215 -0.34 17.18 12.07
N PRO A 216 -0.32 18.52 11.96
CA PRO A 216 0.72 19.22 11.19
C PRO A 216 2.14 18.99 11.72
N GLY A 217 2.28 18.68 13.02
CA GLY A 217 3.56 18.35 13.67
C GLY A 217 4.05 16.92 13.37
N GLY A 218 3.25 16.13 12.65
CA GLY A 218 3.60 14.78 12.25
C GLY A 218 3.29 13.72 13.32
N GLU A 219 2.58 14.05 14.40
CA GLU A 219 2.04 13.04 15.31
C GLU A 219 0.96 12.22 14.60
N ARG A 220 1.06 10.90 14.68
CA ARG A 220 0.09 9.96 14.10
C ARG A 220 -0.55 9.11 15.19
N VAL A 221 -1.88 9.03 15.16
CA VAL A 221 -2.68 8.14 16.00
C VAL A 221 -3.57 7.31 15.06
N SER A 222 -3.55 5.99 15.20
CA SER A 222 -4.39 5.10 14.41
C SER A 222 -5.06 4.09 15.32
N VAL A 223 -6.39 3.99 15.24
CA VAL A 223 -7.18 2.97 15.93
C VAL A 223 -7.86 2.08 14.88
N SER A 224 -7.91 0.79 15.19
CA SER A 224 -8.64 -0.23 14.45
C SER A 224 -9.58 -0.97 15.39
N GLU A 225 -10.79 -1.25 14.93
CA GLU A 225 -11.78 -2.02 15.66
C GLU A 225 -12.50 -3.02 14.77
N TRP A 226 -12.76 -4.22 15.33
CA TRP A 226 -13.41 -5.32 14.63
C TRP A 226 -14.76 -5.64 15.25
N ASN A 227 -15.67 -6.20 14.44
CA ASN A 227 -16.93 -6.78 14.93
C ASN A 227 -16.78 -8.24 15.43
N ALA A 228 -15.55 -8.64 15.73
CA ALA A 228 -15.15 -9.96 16.18
C ALA A 228 -14.09 -9.83 17.29
N ALA A 229 -13.91 -10.88 18.10
CA ALA A 229 -13.01 -10.86 19.25
C ALA A 229 -11.50 -10.93 18.87
N ALA A 230 -11.18 -11.11 17.59
CA ALA A 230 -9.84 -11.05 17.04
C ALA A 230 -9.90 -10.81 15.52
N GLU A 231 -8.77 -10.46 14.93
CA GLU A 231 -8.58 -10.45 13.47
C GLU A 231 -8.65 -11.87 12.87
N LYS A 232 -8.61 -11.94 11.54
CA LYS A 232 -8.36 -13.15 10.74
C LYS A 232 -9.18 -14.39 11.09
N GLY A 233 -10.43 -14.43 10.63
CA GLY A 233 -11.25 -15.64 10.70
C GLY A 233 -11.84 -15.93 12.09
N SER A 234 -11.62 -15.04 13.06
CA SER A 234 -12.38 -15.07 14.31
C SER A 234 -13.88 -14.93 14.03
N PRO A 235 -14.75 -15.72 14.69
CA PRO A 235 -16.19 -15.59 14.51
C PRO A 235 -16.70 -14.19 14.80
N ILE A 236 -17.61 -13.71 13.96
CA ILE A 236 -18.32 -12.46 14.17
C ILE A 236 -19.20 -12.59 15.42
N THR A 237 -19.07 -11.63 16.34
CA THR A 237 -19.76 -11.63 17.65
C THR A 237 -20.84 -10.55 17.74
N ARG A 238 -20.78 -9.55 16.86
CA ARG A 238 -21.65 -8.37 16.83
C ARG A 238 -21.81 -7.86 15.39
N PRO A 239 -22.88 -7.12 15.06
CA PRO A 239 -23.11 -6.66 13.69
C PRO A 239 -22.11 -5.57 13.24
N GLU A 240 -21.73 -4.67 14.13
CA GLU A 240 -20.80 -3.55 13.85
C GLU A 240 -19.76 -3.44 14.96
N PRO A 241 -18.54 -2.92 14.67
CA PRO A 241 -17.57 -2.59 15.70
C PRO A 241 -18.13 -1.62 16.78
N PRO A 242 -17.54 -1.59 17.99
CA PRO A 242 -18.15 -0.99 19.17
C PRO A 242 -18.27 0.53 19.17
N LEU A 243 -17.35 1.26 18.53
CA LEU A 243 -17.34 2.72 18.58
C LEU A 243 -18.07 3.31 17.37
N SER A 244 -18.98 4.25 17.63
CA SER A 244 -19.56 5.04 16.55
C SER A 244 -18.52 5.96 15.89
N LYS A 245 -18.80 6.48 14.69
CA LYS A 245 -17.95 7.48 14.01
C LYS A 245 -17.61 8.68 14.89
N SER A 246 -18.58 9.13 15.69
CA SER A 246 -18.38 10.23 16.65
C SER A 246 -17.44 9.85 17.80
N GLN A 247 -17.59 8.64 18.34
CA GLN A 247 -16.73 8.13 19.41
C GLN A 247 -15.32 7.86 18.90
N LEU A 248 -15.15 7.31 17.69
CA LEU A 248 -13.84 7.15 17.04
C LEU A 248 -13.14 8.49 16.89
N LYS A 249 -13.84 9.53 16.40
CA LYS A 249 -13.30 10.89 16.31
C LYS A 249 -12.83 11.37 17.68
N THR A 250 -13.70 11.35 18.69
CA THR A 250 -13.36 11.79 20.05
C THR A 250 -12.15 11.01 20.59
N PHE A 251 -12.14 9.69 20.42
CA PHE A 251 -11.09 8.80 20.89
C PHE A 251 -9.73 9.15 20.29
N VAL A 252 -9.60 9.26 18.95
CA VAL A 252 -8.29 9.53 18.32
C VAL A 252 -7.82 10.96 18.49
N THR A 253 -8.73 11.91 18.74
CA THR A 253 -8.39 13.31 19.01
C THR A 253 -8.04 13.58 20.47
N ASP A 254 -8.08 12.57 21.35
CA ASP A 254 -7.79 12.78 22.76
C ASP A 254 -6.34 13.26 22.98
N PRO A 255 -6.12 14.35 23.74
CA PRO A 255 -4.78 14.87 23.99
C PRO A 255 -3.81 13.87 24.63
N ALA A 256 -4.28 12.84 25.32
CA ALA A 256 -3.43 11.80 25.90
C ALA A 256 -2.68 11.00 24.82
N TRP A 257 -3.33 10.68 23.70
CA TRP A 257 -2.66 10.01 22.58
C TRP A 257 -1.63 10.90 21.90
N LEU A 258 -1.96 12.19 21.72
CA LEU A 258 -1.04 13.16 21.11
C LEU A 258 0.21 13.39 21.96
N ARG A 259 0.06 13.46 23.29
CA ARG A 259 1.20 13.53 24.21
C ARG A 259 2.11 12.30 24.09
N ALA A 260 1.51 11.10 24.00
CA ALA A 260 2.27 9.87 23.83
C ALA A 260 2.95 9.81 22.45
N ALA A 261 2.26 10.18 21.37
CA ALA A 261 2.85 10.24 20.03
C ALA A 261 4.02 11.22 19.97
N ASN A 262 3.95 12.36 20.67
CA ASN A 262 5.03 13.34 20.71
C ASN A 262 6.27 12.84 21.48
N ALA A 263 6.14 11.85 22.37
CA ALA A 263 7.28 11.22 23.05
C ALA A 263 8.07 10.26 22.13
N ILE A 264 7.56 9.99 20.92
CA ILE A 264 8.26 9.19 19.92
C ILE A 264 9.21 10.12 19.14
N PRO A 265 10.51 9.78 19.04
CA PRO A 265 11.44 10.53 18.22
C PRO A 265 10.99 10.56 16.75
N VAL A 266 11.07 11.73 16.11
CA VAL A 266 11.02 11.78 14.65
C VAL A 266 12.29 11.12 14.15
N VAL A 267 12.18 10.02 13.39
CA VAL A 267 13.33 9.49 12.66
C VAL A 267 13.62 10.47 11.53
N THR A 268 14.31 11.56 11.83
CA THR A 268 15.01 12.33 10.81
C THR A 268 16.03 11.38 10.22
N ALA A 269 15.96 11.12 8.92
CA ALA A 269 16.93 10.31 8.21
C ALA A 269 18.31 11.00 8.19
N THR A 270 18.99 11.06 9.34
CA THR A 270 20.39 11.44 9.44
C THR A 270 21.21 10.19 9.17
N GLY A 271 21.62 10.00 7.91
CA GLY A 271 22.59 8.96 7.55
C GLY A 271 22.58 8.47 6.10
N THR A 272 21.60 8.82 5.28
CA THR A 272 21.67 8.57 3.84
C THR A 272 22.21 9.82 3.17
N PRO A 273 23.29 9.76 2.34
CA PRO A 273 23.66 10.89 1.51
C PRO A 273 22.43 11.33 0.73
N SER A 274 22.07 12.60 0.86
CA SER A 274 21.09 13.23 -0.01
C SER A 274 21.55 13.03 -1.45
N VAL A 275 21.04 11.98 -2.10
CA VAL A 275 20.85 12.03 -3.54
C VAL A 275 19.96 13.25 -3.72
N PRO A 276 20.34 14.26 -4.51
CA PRO A 276 19.43 15.34 -4.82
C PRO A 276 18.18 14.66 -5.35
N SER A 277 17.07 14.75 -4.60
CA SER A 277 15.77 14.62 -5.24
C SER A 277 15.82 15.66 -6.32
N ALA A 278 15.96 15.20 -7.57
CA ALA A 278 15.66 16.01 -8.71
C ALA A 278 14.25 16.51 -8.41
N SER A 279 14.19 17.76 -7.99
CA SER A 279 12.96 18.51 -7.95
C SER A 279 12.51 18.44 -9.39
N SER A 280 11.55 17.56 -9.68
CA SER A 280 10.68 17.75 -10.82
C SER A 280 9.93 19.03 -10.48
N SER A 281 10.57 20.15 -10.79
CA SER A 281 9.88 21.40 -11.06
C SER A 281 8.65 21.02 -11.88
N PRO A 282 7.44 21.50 -11.53
CA PRO A 282 6.33 21.36 -12.43
C PRO A 282 6.72 22.13 -13.68
N THR A 283 7.21 21.41 -14.69
CA THR A 283 7.25 21.93 -16.03
C THR A 283 5.80 22.16 -16.36
N GLN A 284 5.35 23.41 -16.17
CA GLN A 284 4.22 23.95 -16.87
C GLN A 284 4.58 23.94 -18.35
N GLY A 285 4.53 22.75 -18.94
CA GLY A 285 4.34 22.56 -20.35
C GLY A 285 2.85 22.78 -20.58
N ALA A 286 2.51 23.97 -21.03
CA ALA A 286 1.21 24.24 -21.60
C ALA A 286 0.96 23.21 -22.73
N GLY A 287 0.11 22.20 -22.51
CA GLY A 287 -0.50 21.43 -23.60
C GLY A 287 -0.69 19.91 -23.47
N SER A 288 -0.22 19.19 -22.44
CA SER A 288 -0.37 17.71 -22.38
C SER A 288 -1.31 17.27 -21.25
N GLY A 289 -2.42 16.61 -21.60
CA GLY A 289 -3.33 16.01 -20.62
C GLY A 289 -2.67 14.83 -19.89
N THR A 290 -3.12 14.49 -18.69
CA THR A 290 -2.73 13.24 -18.02
C THR A 290 -3.38 12.04 -18.70
N VAL A 291 -2.86 10.82 -18.48
CA VAL A 291 -3.48 9.56 -18.97
C VAL A 291 -4.96 9.49 -18.62
N LEU A 292 -5.32 9.90 -17.39
CA LEU A 292 -6.70 9.96 -16.93
C LEU A 292 -7.57 10.95 -17.73
N SER A 293 -7.05 12.16 -17.99
CA SER A 293 -7.78 13.18 -18.75
C SER A 293 -8.00 12.76 -20.20
N THR A 294 -6.98 12.15 -20.82
CA THR A 294 -7.06 11.60 -22.18
C THR A 294 -8.04 10.43 -22.24
N LEU A 295 -7.98 9.49 -21.29
CA LEU A 295 -8.94 8.38 -21.20
C LEU A 295 -10.37 8.92 -21.10
N THR A 296 -10.60 9.86 -20.18
CA THR A 296 -11.92 10.48 -19.97
C THR A 296 -12.43 11.17 -21.23
N GLY A 297 -11.56 11.89 -21.94
CA GLY A 297 -11.91 12.58 -23.20
C GLY A 297 -12.14 11.65 -24.39
N LEU A 298 -11.70 10.39 -24.32
CA LEU A 298 -11.89 9.36 -25.34
C LEU A 298 -13.08 8.44 -25.06
N LEU A 299 -13.75 8.58 -23.90
CA LEU A 299 -14.92 7.79 -23.59
C LEU A 299 -16.07 8.07 -24.59
N PRO A 300 -16.79 7.02 -25.03
CA PRO A 300 -18.00 7.19 -25.82
C PRO A 300 -19.02 8.11 -25.16
N LYS A 301 -19.79 8.84 -25.98
CA LYS A 301 -20.92 9.65 -25.51
C LYS A 301 -21.96 8.78 -24.79
N GLY A 302 -22.61 9.33 -23.78
CA GLY A 302 -23.65 8.64 -23.00
C GLY A 302 -23.12 7.87 -21.79
N LEU A 303 -21.81 7.94 -21.51
CA LEU A 303 -21.20 7.38 -20.31
C LEU A 303 -20.98 8.47 -19.27
N SER A 304 -21.45 8.25 -18.05
CA SER A 304 -21.15 9.10 -16.90
C SER A 304 -19.98 8.52 -16.13
N VAL A 305 -18.94 9.32 -15.86
CA VAL A 305 -17.83 8.90 -14.99
C VAL A 305 -18.26 9.07 -13.52
N VAL A 306 -18.45 7.95 -12.83
CA VAL A 306 -18.92 7.87 -11.44
C VAL A 306 -17.82 7.51 -10.44
N GLY A 307 -16.62 7.19 -10.93
CA GLY A 307 -15.41 6.94 -10.15
C GLY A 307 -14.17 7.03 -11.05
N LYS A 308 -13.00 7.30 -10.48
CA LYS A 308 -11.74 7.44 -11.22
C LYS A 308 -10.54 7.36 -10.29
N SER A 309 -9.39 6.95 -10.83
CA SER A 309 -8.13 6.95 -10.09
C SER A 309 -7.80 8.34 -9.56
N SER A 310 -7.33 8.40 -8.31
CA SER A 310 -6.72 9.59 -7.72
C SER A 310 -5.21 9.60 -8.00
N GLY A 311 -4.69 10.71 -8.52
CA GLY A 311 -3.26 10.90 -8.77
C GLY A 311 -2.88 11.05 -10.24
N GLU A 312 -1.63 11.46 -10.46
CA GLU A 312 -1.02 11.66 -11.77
C GLU A 312 -0.08 10.49 -12.09
N ASP A 313 -0.61 9.25 -12.12
CA ASP A 313 0.17 8.14 -12.68
C ASP A 313 0.30 8.35 -14.20
N SER A 314 1.54 8.43 -14.65
CA SER A 314 1.89 8.71 -16.04
C SER A 314 1.64 7.52 -16.97
N GLU A 315 1.48 6.31 -16.43
CA GLU A 315 1.34 5.07 -17.21
C GLU A 315 0.06 4.30 -16.91
N TYR A 316 -0.69 4.66 -15.88
CA TYR A 316 -1.93 3.98 -15.52
C TYR A 316 -3.04 4.96 -15.18
N ALA A 317 -4.26 4.64 -15.60
CA ALA A 317 -5.45 5.28 -15.07
C ALA A 317 -6.63 4.32 -15.11
N TYR A 318 -7.67 4.64 -14.36
CA TYR A 318 -8.96 4.01 -14.56
C TYR A 318 -10.10 5.00 -14.36
N VAL A 319 -11.26 4.64 -14.91
CA VAL A 319 -12.55 5.26 -14.66
C VAL A 319 -13.59 4.18 -14.39
N VAL A 320 -14.58 4.48 -13.56
CA VAL A 320 -15.80 3.70 -13.45
C VAL A 320 -16.88 4.48 -14.17
N VAL A 321 -17.46 3.88 -15.21
CA VAL A 321 -18.51 4.50 -16.02
C VAL A 321 -19.87 3.89 -15.73
N ASP A 322 -20.92 4.68 -15.93
CA ASP A 322 -22.30 4.22 -15.82
C ASP A 322 -23.14 4.82 -16.98
N ASP A 323 -23.86 3.95 -17.67
CA ASP A 323 -24.80 4.25 -18.77
C ASP A 323 -26.27 4.08 -18.32
N GLY A 324 -26.52 3.97 -17.01
CA GLY A 324 -27.81 3.66 -16.41
C GLY A 324 -28.13 2.17 -16.32
N LYS A 325 -27.25 1.28 -16.81
CA LYS A 325 -27.41 -0.18 -16.75
C LYS A 325 -26.47 -0.84 -15.73
N GLY A 326 -25.80 -0.04 -14.91
CA GLY A 326 -24.87 -0.50 -13.88
C GLY A 326 -23.44 -0.05 -14.16
N ARG A 327 -22.61 -0.03 -13.12
CA ARG A 327 -21.23 0.46 -13.20
C ARG A 327 -20.33 -0.46 -14.03
N SER A 328 -19.33 0.09 -14.69
CA SER A 328 -18.33 -0.66 -15.47
C SER A 328 -16.94 -0.04 -15.26
N PHE A 329 -16.01 -0.83 -14.75
CA PHE A 329 -14.63 -0.43 -14.52
C PHE A 329 -13.85 -0.49 -15.83
N VAL A 330 -13.21 0.61 -16.20
CA VAL A 330 -12.37 0.74 -17.40
C VAL A 330 -10.98 1.18 -16.95
N GLN A 331 -9.98 0.37 -17.20
CA GLN A 331 -8.59 0.68 -16.91
C GLN A 331 -7.76 0.80 -18.17
N ILE A 332 -6.68 1.57 -18.09
CA ILE A 332 -5.71 1.71 -19.15
C ILE A 332 -4.29 1.64 -18.59
N ASN A 333 -3.40 0.99 -19.34
CA ASN A 333 -1.96 1.16 -19.20
C ASN A 333 -1.41 1.80 -20.48
N VAL A 334 -0.58 2.84 -20.34
CA VAL A 334 0.12 3.54 -21.42
C VAL A 334 1.61 3.41 -21.13
N GLN A 335 2.28 2.52 -21.85
CA GLN A 335 3.62 2.04 -21.49
C GLN A 335 4.60 2.31 -22.63
N PRO A 336 5.57 3.22 -22.48
CA PRO A 336 6.61 3.41 -23.47
C PRO A 336 7.63 2.26 -23.45
N ASN A 337 8.41 2.13 -24.52
CA ASN A 337 9.57 1.21 -24.62
C ASN A 337 9.22 -0.29 -24.45
N MET A 338 8.13 -0.73 -25.06
CA MET A 338 7.59 -2.09 -24.96
C MET A 338 7.83 -2.95 -26.22
N SER A 339 8.80 -2.58 -27.07
CA SER A 339 9.15 -3.39 -28.24
C SER A 339 9.74 -4.77 -27.87
N ASP A 340 10.30 -4.91 -26.66
CA ASP A 340 10.90 -6.16 -26.17
C ASP A 340 9.87 -7.28 -25.90
N VAL A 341 8.59 -6.93 -25.76
CA VAL A 341 7.50 -7.89 -25.53
C VAL A 341 6.63 -8.15 -26.76
N GLU A 342 7.02 -7.61 -27.92
CA GLU A 342 6.28 -7.71 -29.17
C GLU A 342 5.97 -9.16 -29.55
N ASP A 343 7.00 -10.02 -29.64
CA ASP A 343 6.83 -11.42 -30.02
C ASP A 343 5.97 -12.20 -29.02
N GLN A 344 6.09 -11.88 -27.72
CA GLN A 344 5.33 -12.56 -26.69
C GLN A 344 3.83 -12.22 -26.73
N LEU A 345 3.49 -10.97 -27.00
CA LEU A 345 2.12 -10.46 -26.89
C LEU A 345 1.40 -10.37 -28.24
N PHE A 346 2.15 -10.19 -29.32
CA PHE A 346 1.65 -9.93 -30.68
C PHE A 346 2.30 -10.86 -31.73
N GLY A 347 3.06 -11.87 -31.30
CA GLY A 347 3.62 -12.88 -32.19
C GLY A 347 2.59 -13.86 -32.74
N GLU A 348 3.08 -14.92 -33.38
CA GLU A 348 2.24 -15.94 -33.99
C GLU A 348 1.27 -16.59 -32.98
N GLY A 349 0.02 -16.79 -33.39
CA GLY A 349 -1.02 -17.37 -32.54
C GLY A 349 -1.68 -16.40 -31.54
N SER A 350 -1.22 -15.15 -31.44
CA SER A 350 -1.83 -14.12 -30.57
C SER A 350 -3.18 -13.59 -31.09
N GLY A 351 -3.47 -13.79 -32.38
CA GLY A 351 -4.59 -13.13 -33.07
C GLY A 351 -4.34 -11.65 -33.37
N ALA A 352 -3.08 -11.20 -33.32
CA ALA A 352 -2.72 -9.82 -33.64
C ALA A 352 -3.00 -9.48 -35.11
N VAL A 353 -3.54 -8.29 -35.32
CA VAL A 353 -3.72 -7.68 -36.65
C VAL A 353 -2.90 -6.41 -36.71
N THR A 354 -2.01 -6.33 -37.70
CA THR A 354 -1.27 -5.10 -38.01
C THR A 354 -2.12 -4.19 -38.88
N ARG A 355 -2.32 -2.96 -38.43
CA ARG A 355 -3.02 -1.90 -39.17
C ARG A 355 -2.09 -1.25 -40.20
N PRO A 356 -2.64 -0.50 -41.19
CA PRO A 356 -1.82 0.21 -42.19
C PRO A 356 -0.85 1.24 -41.60
N ASP A 357 -1.17 1.77 -40.42
CA ASP A 357 -0.33 2.69 -39.64
C ASP A 357 0.80 1.97 -38.85
N GLY A 358 0.92 0.65 -39.01
CA GLY A 358 1.92 -0.18 -38.34
C GLY A 358 1.54 -0.59 -36.91
N ILE A 359 0.42 -0.11 -36.37
CA ILE A 359 -0.02 -0.48 -35.02
C ILE A 359 -0.51 -1.92 -35.03
N LYS A 360 0.09 -2.75 -34.17
CA LYS A 360 -0.38 -4.12 -33.90
C LYS A 360 -1.51 -4.07 -32.89
N VAL A 361 -2.59 -4.81 -33.13
CA VAL A 361 -3.78 -4.82 -32.27
C VAL A 361 -4.21 -6.25 -31.97
N VAL A 362 -4.42 -6.57 -30.71
CA VAL A 362 -5.08 -7.79 -30.22
C VAL A 362 -6.33 -7.37 -29.45
N VAL A 363 -7.47 -8.00 -29.75
CA VAL A 363 -8.71 -7.84 -28.99
C VAL A 363 -9.14 -9.17 -28.41
N ARG A 364 -9.58 -9.18 -27.15
CA ARG A 364 -9.99 -10.40 -26.45
C ARG A 364 -11.15 -10.14 -25.50
N GLN A 365 -11.96 -11.17 -25.29
CA GLN A 365 -12.98 -11.23 -24.25
C GLN A 365 -12.82 -12.54 -23.48
N GLY A 366 -12.94 -12.48 -22.16
CA GLY A 366 -12.87 -13.66 -21.30
C GLY A 366 -13.26 -13.33 -19.87
N VAL A 367 -13.04 -14.26 -18.96
CA VAL A 367 -13.36 -14.08 -17.54
C VAL A 367 -12.40 -13.13 -16.82
N GLY A 368 -11.17 -12.98 -17.31
CA GLY A 368 -10.12 -12.26 -16.58
C GLY A 368 -9.65 -13.05 -15.36
N ASP A 369 -9.00 -12.40 -14.39
CA ASP A 369 -8.78 -12.97 -13.05
C ASP A 369 -10.06 -12.82 -12.23
N ASP A 370 -11.06 -13.64 -12.57
CA ASP A 370 -12.40 -13.52 -11.99
C ASP A 370 -12.50 -14.04 -10.56
N GLN A 371 -11.54 -14.85 -10.11
CA GLN A 371 -11.56 -15.53 -8.81
C GLN A 371 -12.91 -16.20 -8.49
N GLY A 372 -13.66 -16.65 -9.51
CA GLY A 372 -15.00 -17.24 -9.36
C GLY A 372 -16.15 -16.23 -9.18
N LEU A 373 -15.91 -14.93 -9.35
CA LEU A 373 -16.91 -13.86 -9.21
C LEU A 373 -17.85 -13.74 -10.43
N GLY A 374 -17.55 -14.41 -11.55
CA GLY A 374 -18.33 -14.27 -12.79
C GLY A 374 -18.05 -12.97 -13.54
N LEU A 375 -16.85 -12.42 -13.40
CA LEU A 375 -16.42 -11.24 -14.13
C LEU A 375 -16.29 -11.53 -15.62
N VAL A 376 -16.61 -10.53 -16.43
CA VAL A 376 -16.34 -10.50 -17.87
C VAL A 376 -15.43 -9.31 -18.14
N MET A 377 -14.26 -9.60 -18.73
CA MET A 377 -13.29 -8.60 -19.16
C MET A 377 -13.21 -8.58 -20.68
N ARG A 378 -13.25 -7.37 -21.25
CA ARG A 378 -12.91 -7.09 -22.64
C ARG A 378 -11.63 -6.28 -22.67
N THR A 379 -10.72 -6.59 -23.58
CA THR A 379 -9.44 -5.90 -23.71
C THR A 379 -9.12 -5.60 -25.17
N ALA A 380 -8.60 -4.40 -25.42
CA ALA A 380 -7.81 -4.08 -26.59
C ALA A 380 -6.37 -3.79 -26.16
N ASP A 381 -5.42 -4.54 -26.72
CA ASP A 381 -3.99 -4.46 -26.48
C ASP A 381 -3.34 -4.00 -27.78
N THR A 382 -2.51 -2.97 -27.72
CA THR A 382 -1.97 -2.33 -28.92
C THR A 382 -0.49 -2.00 -28.74
N LEU A 383 0.29 -2.18 -29.79
CA LEU A 383 1.71 -1.85 -29.82
C LEU A 383 2.01 -1.04 -31.09
N TRP A 384 2.54 0.16 -30.90
CA TRP A 384 2.94 1.07 -31.96
C TRP A 384 4.35 0.74 -32.43
N PRO A 385 4.71 1.14 -33.67
CA PRO A 385 6.06 0.93 -34.21
C PRO A 385 7.19 1.55 -33.37
N ASP A 386 6.88 2.62 -32.61
CA ASP A 386 7.83 3.31 -31.72
C ASP A 386 7.99 2.61 -30.35
N GLY A 387 7.32 1.48 -30.14
CA GLY A 387 7.36 0.73 -28.88
C GLY A 387 6.41 1.24 -27.81
N LEU A 388 5.54 2.22 -28.09
CA LEU A 388 4.44 2.55 -27.19
C LEU A 388 3.45 1.38 -27.18
N ARG A 389 3.09 0.89 -25.99
CA ARG A 389 2.01 -0.07 -25.79
C ARG A 389 0.86 0.57 -25.02
N VAL A 390 -0.36 0.43 -25.53
CA VAL A 390 -1.57 0.86 -24.83
C VAL A 390 -2.51 -0.33 -24.68
N VAL A 391 -2.93 -0.57 -23.45
CA VAL A 391 -3.84 -1.67 -23.10
C VAL A 391 -5.01 -1.08 -22.37
N VAL A 392 -6.20 -1.19 -22.96
CA VAL A 392 -7.45 -0.77 -22.30
C VAL A 392 -8.33 -1.99 -22.06
N SER A 393 -8.78 -2.15 -20.83
CA SER A 393 -9.70 -3.21 -20.42
C SER A 393 -10.95 -2.63 -19.81
N ALA A 394 -12.11 -3.21 -20.12
CA ALA A 394 -13.38 -2.92 -19.47
C ALA A 394 -13.98 -4.17 -18.83
N PHE A 395 -14.54 -4.01 -17.64
CA PHE A 395 -15.14 -5.06 -16.82
C PHE A 395 -16.65 -4.81 -16.66
N ASN A 396 -17.41 -5.87 -16.44
CA ASN A 396 -18.86 -5.83 -16.15
C ASN A 396 -19.19 -5.56 -14.67
N SER A 397 -18.24 -5.00 -13.92
CA SER A 397 -18.33 -4.70 -12.50
C SER A 397 -17.81 -3.30 -12.21
N ALA A 398 -18.03 -2.77 -11.01
CA ALA A 398 -17.46 -1.50 -10.57
C ALA A 398 -15.97 -1.60 -10.19
N SER A 399 -15.45 -2.81 -9.96
CA SER A 399 -14.05 -3.09 -9.63
C SER A 399 -13.62 -4.50 -10.03
N GLN A 400 -12.32 -4.76 -10.01
CA GLN A 400 -11.77 -6.10 -10.31
C GLN A 400 -11.96 -7.13 -9.18
N ILE A 401 -12.46 -6.71 -8.01
CA ILE A 401 -12.54 -7.55 -6.80
C ILE A 401 -13.96 -7.66 -6.25
N THR A 402 -14.94 -7.09 -6.95
CA THR A 402 -16.36 -7.20 -6.59
C THR A 402 -17.12 -7.88 -7.72
N GLY A 403 -18.25 -8.50 -7.40
CA GLY A 403 -19.08 -9.19 -8.38
C GLY A 403 -19.64 -8.26 -9.48
N PRO A 404 -20.16 -8.84 -10.58
CA PRO A 404 -20.80 -8.11 -11.65
C PRO A 404 -21.94 -7.20 -11.19
N THR A 405 -21.99 -6.02 -11.80
CA THR A 405 -23.10 -5.06 -11.67
C THR A 405 -23.98 -5.06 -12.93
N ARG A 406 -23.55 -5.78 -13.97
CA ARG A 406 -24.17 -5.87 -15.30
C ARG A 406 -23.66 -7.13 -16.04
N ASP A 407 -24.36 -7.56 -17.08
CA ASP A 407 -23.99 -8.79 -17.82
C ASP A 407 -22.71 -8.64 -18.66
N LYS A 408 -22.48 -7.45 -19.22
CA LYS A 408 -21.38 -7.16 -20.15
C LYS A 408 -20.74 -5.82 -19.80
N PRO A 409 -19.42 -5.65 -20.05
CA PRO A 409 -18.77 -4.35 -19.91
C PRO A 409 -19.47 -3.27 -20.74
N ALA A 410 -19.49 -2.04 -20.23
CA ALA A 410 -20.15 -0.91 -20.88
C ALA A 410 -19.55 -0.60 -22.26
N LEU A 411 -18.25 -0.85 -22.44
CA LEU A 411 -17.55 -0.63 -23.69
C LEU A 411 -17.49 -1.90 -24.55
N THR A 412 -17.70 -1.75 -25.85
CA THR A 412 -17.51 -2.81 -26.86
C THR A 412 -16.03 -2.98 -27.19
N LEU A 413 -15.66 -4.10 -27.83
CA LEU A 413 -14.28 -4.31 -28.29
C LEU A 413 -13.86 -3.23 -29.31
N ASP A 414 -14.77 -2.77 -30.17
CA ASP A 414 -14.48 -1.71 -31.14
C ASP A 414 -14.26 -0.35 -30.48
N GLN A 415 -15.02 -0.03 -29.43
CA GLN A 415 -14.80 1.17 -28.64
C GLN A 415 -13.45 1.12 -27.91
N LEU A 416 -13.13 -0.03 -27.31
CA LEU A 416 -11.82 -0.24 -26.67
C LEU A 416 -10.68 -0.13 -27.68
N LYS A 417 -10.81 -0.71 -28.87
CA LYS A 417 -9.83 -0.57 -29.95
C LYS A 417 -9.68 0.88 -30.41
N THR A 418 -10.78 1.61 -30.50
CA THR A 418 -10.76 3.04 -30.86
C THR A 418 -9.98 3.84 -29.81
N ILE A 419 -10.29 3.65 -28.53
CA ILE A 419 -9.55 4.29 -27.42
C ILE A 419 -8.08 3.90 -27.47
N ALA A 420 -7.77 2.61 -27.57
CA ALA A 420 -6.40 2.10 -27.56
C ALA A 420 -5.60 2.44 -28.81
N THR A 421 -6.16 3.02 -29.87
CA THR A 421 -5.38 3.40 -31.08
C THR A 421 -5.41 4.90 -31.34
N ASP A 422 -5.92 5.70 -30.40
CA ASP A 422 -5.98 7.14 -30.54
C ASP A 422 -4.59 7.77 -30.44
N SER A 423 -4.26 8.67 -31.37
CA SER A 423 -2.93 9.28 -31.45
C SER A 423 -2.62 10.21 -30.27
N LYS A 424 -3.62 10.60 -29.47
CA LYS A 424 -3.39 11.42 -28.26
C LYS A 424 -2.44 10.75 -27.26
N TRP A 425 -2.33 9.42 -27.25
CA TRP A 425 -1.41 8.71 -26.36
C TRP A 425 0.06 9.01 -26.66
N GLN A 426 0.42 9.19 -27.94
CA GLN A 426 1.79 9.56 -28.33
C GLN A 426 2.16 10.96 -27.84
N GLY A 427 1.18 11.87 -27.75
CA GLY A 427 1.37 13.22 -27.21
C GLY A 427 1.60 13.27 -25.69
N LEU A 428 1.49 12.14 -24.99
CA LEU A 428 1.72 12.07 -23.53
C LEU A 428 3.13 11.63 -23.17
N LEU A 429 3.88 11.07 -24.13
CA LEU A 429 5.23 10.63 -23.88
C LEU A 429 6.20 11.82 -23.93
N PRO A 430 7.22 11.86 -23.05
CA PRO A 430 8.34 12.76 -23.28
C PRO A 430 8.98 12.45 -24.65
N PRO A 431 9.46 13.47 -25.38
CA PRO A 431 10.09 13.24 -26.68
C PRO A 431 11.25 12.23 -26.54
N PRO A 432 11.44 11.35 -27.54
CA PRO A 432 12.57 10.42 -27.51
C PRO A 432 13.88 11.22 -27.47
N ASN A 433 14.77 10.84 -26.54
CA ASN A 433 16.14 11.37 -26.45
C ASN A 433 17.01 10.87 -27.61
#